data_AF-A0A380LJ35-F1
#
_entry.id   AF-A0A380LJ35-F1
#
_cell.length_a   1.000
_cell.length_b   1.000
_cell.length_c   1.000
_cell.angle_alpha   90.00
_cell.angle_beta   90.00
_cell.angle_gamma   90.00
#
_symmetry.space_group_name_H-M   'P 1'
#
loop_
_entity.id
_entity.type
_entity.pdbx_description
1 polymer ?
#
loop_
_entity_poly.entity_id
_entity_poly.type
_entity_poly.pdbx_seq_one_letter_code
_entity_poly.pdbx_strand_id
1 'polypeptide(L)'
;MLFDYDNKDKDSIYRYAKRLEGMTFREIVDAYNESPIKQYEDMHITDSSRIRESITPYMAPNYIYNPSAKGQLGGLLENCYFGYKPNSEQEADFSNVGIELKQTPIDKTKKGELRAGERLSITNISFDSPIEESFYQSHLWNKIKMILLVQYIRNKSVDRLDYRISFVNFFSPPEKDLMIIRQDYEKINDKIKAGKAHELSESDTLYLGAATKGATAQKSMVPQYYGDHTLAKKRNYCYKQKYMNYVLHEYILKNNVPCEPIIQENELHDTTFEKLITSKIGKYIGMSDKELCKLFDVPYTNNKAQWNTLSFKMLGITGNHAEEFVKAGIEVKTIRIEANGKIRENMSFAPFKFKELVKEEWETSTIHEYFDTTRFFFVLFKKDGDDYVLEKSMFWNMPYQDLNDTVYSGWRAIQDKIKQGISFRLKKKSNGEKEVENDLPKAKDNPIIHIRPHAQKSAYLIHGLYTYGNIDRDADELPNGDYMTRQSFWLNKKYIINQINGDCDE
;
A
#
# COMPACT_ATOMS: atom_id res chain seq x y z
N MET A 1 -33.81 18.99 0.13
CA MET A 1 -33.91 19.04 1.61
C MET A 1 -32.93 18.03 2.18
N LEU A 2 -32.38 18.24 3.38
CA LEU A 2 -31.54 17.22 4.02
C LEU A 2 -32.37 15.99 4.40
N PHE A 3 -31.76 14.82 4.33
CA PHE A 3 -32.35 13.49 4.61
C PHE A 3 -33.45 13.04 3.65
N ASP A 4 -33.59 13.74 2.51
CA ASP A 4 -34.59 13.50 1.45
C ASP A 4 -34.23 12.28 0.58
N TYR A 5 -34.30 11.10 1.19
CA TYR A 5 -34.12 9.82 0.51
C TYR A 5 -34.94 8.71 1.19
N ASP A 6 -35.41 7.75 0.42
CA ASP A 6 -35.99 6.51 0.96
C ASP A 6 -34.86 5.54 1.35
N ASN A 7 -34.75 5.25 2.65
CA ASN A 7 -33.72 4.35 3.18
C ASN A 7 -33.93 2.86 2.83
N LYS A 8 -35.01 2.52 2.12
CA LYS A 8 -35.31 1.19 1.57
C LYS A 8 -35.09 1.11 0.06
N ASP A 9 -34.78 2.23 -0.60
CA ASP A 9 -34.50 2.28 -2.04
C ASP A 9 -33.05 2.71 -2.30
N LYS A 10 -32.25 1.75 -2.79
CA LYS A 10 -30.85 1.98 -3.17
C LYS A 10 -30.69 3.11 -4.19
N ASP A 11 -31.62 3.26 -5.13
CA ASP A 11 -31.53 4.27 -6.18
C ASP A 11 -31.90 5.65 -5.62
N SER A 12 -32.82 5.70 -4.64
CA SER A 12 -33.11 6.92 -3.89
C SER A 12 -31.90 7.38 -3.07
N ILE A 13 -31.25 6.48 -2.35
CA ILE A 13 -30.03 6.76 -1.58
C ILE A 13 -28.95 7.28 -2.53
N TYR A 14 -28.74 6.63 -3.67
CA TYR A 14 -27.72 7.03 -4.63
C TYR A 14 -27.99 8.41 -5.24
N ARG A 15 -29.22 8.68 -5.69
CA ARG A 15 -29.62 9.99 -6.23
C ARG A 15 -29.43 11.10 -5.20
N TYR A 16 -29.73 10.83 -3.93
CA TYR A 16 -29.49 11.77 -2.85
C TYR A 16 -27.99 11.98 -2.62
N ALA A 17 -27.21 10.90 -2.47
CA ALA A 17 -25.76 10.95 -2.27
C ALA A 17 -25.02 11.66 -3.41
N LYS A 18 -25.48 11.53 -4.66
CA LYS A 18 -24.91 12.23 -5.82
C LYS A 18 -24.91 13.75 -5.68
N ARG A 19 -25.83 14.32 -4.89
CA ARG A 19 -25.87 15.76 -4.61
C ARG A 19 -24.63 16.25 -3.84
N LEU A 20 -23.86 15.36 -3.21
CA LEU A 20 -22.58 15.68 -2.57
C LEU A 20 -21.48 16.07 -3.56
N GLU A 21 -21.57 15.65 -4.83
CA GLU A 21 -20.53 15.96 -5.82
C GLU A 21 -20.43 17.48 -6.02
N GLY A 22 -19.22 18.00 -5.79
CA GLY A 22 -18.95 19.43 -5.84
C GLY A 22 -19.16 20.18 -4.52
N MET A 23 -19.75 19.56 -3.49
CA MET A 23 -19.83 20.16 -2.16
C MET A 23 -18.49 20.04 -1.42
N THR A 24 -18.24 20.99 -0.54
CA THR A 24 -17.26 20.90 0.55
C THR A 24 -17.91 20.31 1.80
N PHE A 25 -17.11 19.73 2.68
CA PHE A 25 -17.63 19.28 3.98
C PHE A 25 -18.17 20.45 4.83
N ARG A 26 -17.64 21.67 4.65
CA ARG A 26 -18.16 22.88 5.27
C ARG A 26 -19.58 23.20 4.82
N GLU A 27 -19.84 23.20 3.51
CA GLU A 27 -21.19 23.43 2.97
C GLU A 27 -22.20 22.40 3.49
N ILE A 28 -21.78 21.14 3.70
CA ILE A 28 -22.62 20.11 4.32
C ILE A 28 -22.96 20.45 5.78
N VAL A 29 -21.97 20.89 6.55
CA VAL A 29 -22.15 21.31 7.95
C VAL A 29 -23.04 22.54 8.04
N ASP A 30 -22.83 23.52 7.17
CA ASP A 30 -23.63 24.75 7.13
C ASP A 30 -25.08 24.44 6.77
N ALA A 31 -25.31 23.62 5.73
CA ALA A 31 -26.65 23.14 5.37
C ALA A 31 -27.33 22.39 6.53
N TYR A 32 -26.58 21.56 7.27
CA TYR A 32 -27.09 20.89 8.46
C TYR A 32 -27.47 21.88 9.55
N ASN A 33 -26.62 22.87 9.83
CA ASN A 33 -26.85 23.88 10.86
C ASN A 33 -28.09 24.75 10.55
N GLU A 34 -28.26 25.16 9.30
CA GLU A 34 -29.38 25.97 8.82
C GLU A 34 -30.71 25.18 8.74
N SER A 35 -30.64 23.85 8.57
CA SER A 35 -31.82 23.00 8.48
C SER A 35 -32.54 22.87 9.84
N PRO A 36 -33.87 23.01 9.89
CA PRO A 36 -34.65 22.67 11.09
C PRO A 36 -34.73 21.16 11.36
N ILE A 37 -34.42 20.33 10.35
CA ILE A 37 -34.41 18.87 10.42
C ILE A 37 -33.00 18.42 10.80
N LYS A 38 -32.86 17.62 11.87
CA LYS A 38 -31.55 17.24 12.45
C LYS A 38 -31.30 15.73 12.50
N GLN A 39 -32.32 14.91 12.30
CA GLN A 39 -32.22 13.45 12.20
C GLN A 39 -33.09 12.96 11.03
N TYR A 40 -32.78 11.77 10.51
CA TYR A 40 -33.54 11.17 9.41
C TYR A 40 -35.03 11.02 9.76
N GLU A 41 -35.34 10.66 11.01
CA GLU A 41 -36.71 10.48 11.49
C GLU A 41 -37.53 11.78 11.52
N ASP A 42 -36.88 12.94 11.68
CA ASP A 42 -37.56 14.25 11.75
C ASP A 42 -38.25 14.61 10.43
N MET A 43 -37.77 14.09 9.29
CA MET A 43 -38.36 14.34 7.97
C MET A 43 -39.72 13.64 7.79
N HIS A 44 -39.94 12.51 8.47
CA HIS A 44 -41.14 11.70 8.30
C HIS A 44 -42.25 12.02 9.32
N ILE A 45 -42.03 13.05 10.16
CA ILE A 45 -43.02 13.53 11.12
C ILE A 45 -43.88 14.62 10.44
N THR A 46 -45.16 14.31 10.22
CA THR A 46 -46.14 15.21 9.59
C THR A 46 -46.69 16.29 10.52
N ASP A 47 -46.18 16.38 11.76
CA ASP A 47 -46.66 17.33 12.76
C ASP A 47 -45.71 18.53 12.88
N SER A 48 -46.09 19.63 12.26
CA SER A 48 -45.37 20.91 12.20
C SER A 48 -45.13 21.57 13.57
N SER A 49 -45.54 20.95 14.68
CA SER A 49 -45.50 21.50 16.04
C SER A 49 -44.26 21.14 16.86
N ARG A 50 -43.30 20.36 16.32
CA ARG A 50 -42.07 19.95 17.04
C ARG A 50 -40.76 20.41 16.40
N ILE A 51 -40.75 21.58 15.76
CA ILE A 51 -39.48 22.24 15.41
C ILE A 51 -38.84 22.70 16.73
N ARG A 52 -37.86 21.96 17.23
CA ARG A 52 -37.08 22.37 18.41
C ARG A 52 -36.32 23.65 18.06
N GLU A 53 -36.68 24.76 18.70
CA GLU A 53 -35.74 25.87 18.89
C GLU A 53 -34.61 25.39 19.80
N SER A 54 -33.50 24.90 19.21
CA SER A 54 -32.27 24.70 19.97
C SER A 54 -31.22 25.69 19.53
N ILE A 55 -30.91 26.62 20.43
CA ILE A 55 -29.79 27.54 20.36
C ILE A 55 -28.50 26.70 20.44
N THR A 56 -27.84 26.61 19.27
CA THR A 56 -26.50 26.07 18.90
C THR A 56 -26.06 24.66 19.35
N PRO A 57 -25.63 23.83 18.38
CA PRO A 57 -24.19 23.66 18.17
C PRO A 57 -23.74 23.69 16.70
N TYR A 58 -22.46 24.03 16.53
CA TYR A 58 -21.67 23.77 15.33
C TYR A 58 -21.56 22.24 15.19
N MET A 59 -22.27 21.64 14.22
CA MET A 59 -22.36 20.17 13.96
C MET A 59 -23.37 19.41 14.85
N ALA A 60 -23.69 18.16 14.48
CA ALA A 60 -24.67 17.33 15.18
C ALA A 60 -24.34 17.24 16.70
N PRO A 61 -25.34 17.30 17.61
CA PRO A 61 -25.13 17.54 19.04
C PRO A 61 -24.24 16.51 19.77
N ASN A 62 -23.98 15.35 19.16
CA ASN A 62 -23.09 14.30 19.69
C ASN A 62 -21.79 14.13 18.89
N TYR A 63 -21.51 15.00 17.92
CA TYR A 63 -20.36 14.90 17.03
C TYR A 63 -19.34 16.00 17.33
N ILE A 64 -18.26 15.64 18.03
CA ILE A 64 -17.15 16.57 18.31
C ILE A 64 -16.12 16.48 17.18
N TYR A 65 -16.10 17.49 16.32
CA TYR A 65 -15.04 17.61 15.32
C TYR A 65 -13.71 17.96 15.99
N ASN A 66 -12.77 17.06 15.79
CA ASN A 66 -11.37 17.13 16.15
C ASN A 66 -10.56 17.07 14.84
N PRO A 67 -10.07 18.21 14.34
CA PRO A 67 -9.31 18.29 13.10
C PRO A 67 -8.09 17.35 13.04
N SER A 68 -7.61 16.86 14.18
CA SER A 68 -6.48 15.94 14.29
C SER A 68 -6.88 14.45 14.28
N ALA A 69 -8.17 14.12 14.44
CA ALA A 69 -8.64 12.74 14.50
C ALA A 69 -8.88 12.15 13.09
N LYS A 70 -8.43 10.91 12.89
CA LYS A 70 -8.65 10.12 11.66
C LYS A 70 -10.14 9.71 11.56
N GLY A 71 -10.67 9.60 10.35
CA GLY A 71 -12.04 9.12 10.09
C GLY A 71 -13.17 10.14 10.26
N GLN A 72 -12.88 11.34 10.76
CA GLN A 72 -13.91 12.34 11.06
C GLN A 72 -14.72 12.90 9.87
N LEU A 73 -14.18 12.87 8.67
CA LEU A 73 -14.96 13.29 7.51
C LEU A 73 -16.08 12.27 7.19
N GLY A 74 -15.90 10.99 7.55
CA GLY A 74 -16.95 9.98 7.46
C GLY A 74 -18.07 10.23 8.46
N GLY A 75 -17.70 10.42 9.74
CA GLY A 75 -18.66 10.77 10.79
C GLY A 75 -19.48 12.02 10.47
N LEU A 76 -18.90 13.01 9.79
CA LEU A 76 -19.63 14.19 9.31
C LEU A 76 -20.71 13.81 8.28
N LEU A 77 -20.40 12.96 7.30
CA LEU A 77 -21.39 12.51 6.32
C LEU A 77 -22.50 11.69 6.97
N GLU A 78 -22.14 10.76 7.85
CA GLU A 78 -23.09 9.93 8.61
C GLU A 78 -24.08 10.81 9.38
N ASN A 79 -23.58 11.76 10.19
CA ASN A 79 -24.41 12.58 11.07
C ASN A 79 -25.11 13.73 10.35
N CYS A 80 -24.36 14.53 9.60
CA CYS A 80 -24.85 15.81 9.07
C CYS A 80 -25.56 15.67 7.73
N TYR A 81 -25.32 14.59 6.97
CA TYR A 81 -25.86 14.46 5.61
C TYR A 81 -26.85 13.31 5.46
N PHE A 82 -26.54 12.14 6.02
CA PHE A 82 -27.41 10.96 5.96
C PHE A 82 -28.30 10.80 7.18
N GLY A 83 -27.92 11.37 8.33
CA GLY A 83 -28.77 11.44 9.52
C GLY A 83 -28.69 10.20 10.40
N TYR A 84 -27.66 9.38 10.22
CA TYR A 84 -27.39 8.21 11.05
C TYR A 84 -26.62 8.61 12.30
N LYS A 85 -27.00 8.01 13.43
CA LYS A 85 -26.19 8.07 14.65
C LYS A 85 -25.03 7.09 14.49
N PRO A 86 -23.79 7.50 14.79
CA PRO A 86 -22.68 6.57 14.89
C PRO A 86 -23.04 5.50 15.93
N ASN A 87 -23.26 4.27 15.49
CA ASN A 87 -23.33 3.12 16.37
C ASN A 87 -22.08 2.27 16.12
N SER A 88 -21.63 1.54 17.15
CA SER A 88 -20.50 0.62 17.03
C SER A 88 -20.91 -0.73 16.43
N GLU A 89 -22.06 -0.78 15.76
CA GLU A 89 -22.63 -2.01 15.24
C GLU A 89 -21.88 -2.44 13.98
N GLN A 90 -21.84 -3.76 13.76
CA GLN A 90 -21.12 -4.34 12.64
C GLN A 90 -21.94 -4.36 11.34
N GLU A 91 -23.19 -3.91 11.38
CA GLU A 91 -24.10 -3.85 10.23
C GLU A 91 -23.69 -2.76 9.24
N ALA A 92 -24.17 -2.89 8.00
CA ALA A 92 -23.97 -1.87 6.96
C ALA A 92 -24.66 -0.56 7.34
N ASP A 93 -24.10 0.58 6.93
CA ASP A 93 -24.63 1.90 7.31
C ASP A 93 -26.09 2.12 6.86
N PHE A 94 -26.46 1.56 5.70
CA PHE A 94 -27.86 1.46 5.25
C PHE A 94 -28.32 0.00 5.32
N SER A 95 -28.59 -0.50 6.53
CA SER A 95 -28.89 -1.92 6.78
C SER A 95 -30.08 -2.48 5.98
N ASN A 96 -31.13 -1.68 5.75
CA ASN A 96 -32.32 -2.06 4.96
C ASN A 96 -32.00 -2.50 3.52
N VAL A 97 -30.92 -1.98 2.94
CA VAL A 97 -30.51 -2.25 1.54
C VAL A 97 -29.10 -2.80 1.43
N GLY A 98 -28.40 -2.95 2.56
CA GLY A 98 -27.05 -3.52 2.63
C GLY A 98 -25.97 -2.66 1.97
N ILE A 99 -26.10 -1.32 2.00
CA ILE A 99 -25.09 -0.38 1.49
C ILE A 99 -24.17 0.05 2.63
N GLU A 100 -22.86 -0.03 2.41
CA GLU A 100 -21.84 0.53 3.30
C GLU A 100 -21.37 1.90 2.78
N LEU A 101 -21.38 2.93 3.62
CA LEU A 101 -20.82 4.24 3.30
C LEU A 101 -19.31 4.24 3.57
N LYS A 102 -18.51 4.56 2.55
CA LYS A 102 -17.07 4.77 2.72
C LYS A 102 -16.62 6.05 2.06
N GLN A 103 -15.79 6.81 2.78
CA GLN A 103 -15.08 7.96 2.25
C GLN A 103 -13.59 7.68 2.09
N THR A 104 -12.97 8.22 1.04
CA THR A 104 -11.53 8.12 0.84
C THR A 104 -10.96 9.36 0.13
N PRO A 105 -9.78 9.85 0.54
CA PRO A 105 -9.12 10.96 -0.13
C PRO A 105 -8.56 10.56 -1.50
N ILE A 106 -8.48 11.55 -2.38
CA ILE A 106 -7.70 11.57 -3.62
C ILE A 106 -6.62 12.65 -3.46
N ASP A 107 -5.38 12.30 -3.78
CA ASP A 107 -4.25 13.24 -3.82
C ASP A 107 -3.98 13.70 -5.26
N LYS A 108 -3.42 14.90 -5.40
CA LYS A 108 -2.85 15.40 -6.67
C LYS A 108 -1.34 15.23 -6.68
N THR A 109 -0.80 14.67 -7.76
CA THR A 109 0.66 14.63 -7.99
C THR A 109 1.18 16.02 -8.35
N LYS A 110 2.50 16.21 -8.34
CA LYS A 110 3.14 17.46 -8.80
C LYS A 110 2.80 17.81 -10.26
N LYS A 111 2.42 16.81 -11.06
CA LYS A 111 2.01 16.97 -12.46
C LYS A 111 0.49 17.22 -12.62
N GLY A 112 -0.26 17.24 -11.52
CA GLY A 112 -1.71 17.44 -11.51
C GLY A 112 -2.54 16.16 -11.67
N GLU A 113 -1.92 15.00 -11.84
CA GLU A 113 -2.62 13.71 -11.94
C GLU A 113 -3.27 13.34 -10.60
N LEU A 114 -4.46 12.74 -10.64
CA LEU A 114 -5.16 12.23 -9.46
C LEU A 114 -4.62 10.85 -9.08
N ARG A 115 -4.60 10.53 -7.79
CA ARG A 115 -4.31 9.18 -7.29
C ARG A 115 -5.08 8.91 -6.00
N ALA A 116 -5.34 7.64 -5.69
CA ALA A 116 -5.89 7.26 -4.39
C ALA A 116 -4.95 7.71 -3.26
N GLY A 117 -5.49 8.46 -2.29
CA GLY A 117 -4.69 9.08 -1.22
C GLY A 117 -4.30 8.12 -0.10
N GLU A 118 -5.01 7.00 0.06
CA GLU A 118 -4.77 5.97 1.08
C GLU A 118 -5.46 4.65 0.71
N ARG A 119 -5.22 3.62 1.54
CA ARG A 119 -5.94 2.34 1.51
C ARG A 119 -7.38 2.52 2.02
N LEU A 120 -8.34 1.76 1.52
CA LEU A 120 -9.74 1.83 1.98
C LEU A 120 -9.95 0.86 3.14
N SER A 121 -10.00 1.36 4.38
CA SER A 121 -10.34 0.54 5.55
C SER A 121 -11.80 0.08 5.49
N ILE A 122 -12.04 -1.23 5.61
CA ILE A 122 -13.37 -1.82 5.51
C ILE A 122 -13.96 -2.11 6.89
N THR A 123 -13.42 -3.10 7.59
CA THR A 123 -13.91 -3.55 8.90
C THR A 123 -12.78 -4.16 9.73
N ASN A 124 -12.98 -4.27 11.03
CA ASN A 124 -11.99 -4.86 11.94
C ASN A 124 -11.84 -6.37 11.69
N ILE A 125 -10.63 -6.89 11.89
CA ILE A 125 -10.39 -8.32 12.00
C ILE A 125 -10.57 -8.70 13.48
N SER A 126 -11.44 -9.67 13.78
CA SER A 126 -11.60 -10.18 15.15
C SER A 126 -10.38 -11.03 15.52
N PHE A 127 -9.85 -10.76 16.71
CA PHE A 127 -8.81 -11.57 17.35
C PHE A 127 -9.29 -12.14 18.69
N ASP A 128 -10.53 -11.91 19.08
CA ASP A 128 -11.12 -12.33 20.36
C ASP A 128 -12.22 -13.39 20.21
N SER A 129 -12.63 -13.71 18.98
CA SER A 129 -13.59 -14.77 18.69
C SER A 129 -13.13 -15.61 17.49
N PRO A 130 -13.76 -16.77 17.25
CA PRO A 130 -13.54 -17.53 16.02
C PRO A 130 -13.77 -16.70 14.76
N ILE A 131 -12.99 -16.96 13.72
CA ILE A 131 -13.14 -16.34 12.40
C ILE A 131 -14.15 -17.13 11.57
N GLU A 132 -15.04 -16.41 10.88
CA GLU A 132 -15.93 -16.99 9.88
C GLU A 132 -15.12 -17.53 8.69
N GLU A 133 -15.29 -18.80 8.35
CA GLU A 133 -14.55 -19.42 7.24
C GLU A 133 -15.19 -19.11 5.89
N SER A 134 -16.51 -19.03 5.85
CA SER A 134 -17.24 -18.75 4.63
C SER A 134 -17.17 -17.26 4.29
N PHE A 135 -16.40 -16.92 3.25
CA PHE A 135 -16.27 -15.54 2.78
C PHE A 135 -17.63 -14.86 2.59
N TYR A 136 -18.62 -15.52 1.99
CA TYR A 136 -19.94 -14.94 1.73
C TYR A 136 -20.85 -14.84 2.97
N GLN A 137 -20.47 -15.46 4.09
CA GLN A 137 -21.14 -15.26 5.38
C GLN A 137 -20.39 -14.26 6.26
N SER A 138 -19.16 -13.89 5.88
CA SER A 138 -18.31 -13.00 6.66
C SER A 138 -18.86 -11.58 6.77
N HIS A 139 -18.50 -10.91 7.87
CA HIS A 139 -18.73 -9.47 8.03
C HIS A 139 -18.03 -8.64 6.95
N LEU A 140 -16.88 -9.10 6.45
CA LEU A 140 -16.19 -8.45 5.36
C LEU A 140 -17.07 -8.39 4.11
N TRP A 141 -17.63 -9.53 3.69
CA TRP A 141 -18.50 -9.59 2.51
C TRP A 141 -19.71 -8.66 2.64
N ASN A 142 -20.36 -8.67 3.80
CA ASN A 142 -21.50 -7.78 4.06
C ASN A 142 -21.16 -6.30 3.89
N LYS A 143 -19.91 -5.90 4.16
CA LYS A 143 -19.40 -4.54 4.04
C LYS A 143 -18.94 -4.18 2.62
N ILE A 144 -18.52 -5.16 1.81
CA ILE A 144 -17.95 -4.88 0.47
C ILE A 144 -18.86 -5.20 -0.70
N LYS A 145 -19.95 -5.95 -0.47
CA LYS A 145 -20.90 -6.34 -1.53
C LYS A 145 -21.55 -5.13 -2.20
N MET A 146 -21.68 -4.01 -1.50
CA MET A 146 -22.18 -2.75 -2.04
C MET A 146 -21.67 -1.56 -1.21
N ILE A 147 -20.69 -0.82 -1.75
CA ILE A 147 -20.11 0.36 -1.10
C ILE A 147 -20.63 1.62 -1.79
N LEU A 148 -21.21 2.56 -1.04
CA LEU A 148 -21.37 3.95 -1.46
C LEU A 148 -20.05 4.69 -1.20
N LEU A 149 -19.25 4.86 -2.25
CA LEU A 149 -17.90 5.41 -2.17
C LEU A 149 -17.91 6.92 -2.45
N VAL A 150 -17.55 7.71 -1.44
CA VAL A 150 -17.44 9.17 -1.50
C VAL A 150 -15.96 9.59 -1.54
N GLN A 151 -15.52 10.17 -2.64
CA GLN A 151 -14.12 10.56 -2.83
C GLN A 151 -13.94 12.07 -2.86
N TYR A 152 -12.96 12.57 -2.11
CA TYR A 152 -12.69 14.01 -1.98
C TYR A 152 -11.22 14.35 -2.22
N ILE A 153 -10.95 15.55 -2.74
CA ILE A 153 -9.58 16.00 -2.99
C ILE A 153 -8.96 16.48 -1.68
N ARG A 154 -7.87 15.83 -1.25
CA ARG A 154 -7.10 16.21 -0.07
C ARG A 154 -6.12 17.30 -0.43
N ASN A 155 -6.25 18.46 0.23
CA ASN A 155 -5.28 19.54 0.13
C ASN A 155 -4.80 19.96 1.53
N LYS A 156 -3.60 19.55 1.92
CA LYS A 156 -3.05 19.84 3.25
C LYS A 156 -2.77 21.33 3.51
N SER A 157 -2.91 22.21 2.50
CA SER A 157 -2.76 23.66 2.67
C SER A 157 -4.03 24.39 3.11
N VAL A 158 -5.18 23.70 3.17
CA VAL A 158 -6.47 24.28 3.57
C VAL A 158 -7.09 23.45 4.70
N ASP A 159 -8.14 23.98 5.34
CA ASP A 159 -8.87 23.25 6.38
C ASP A 159 -9.51 21.98 5.79
N ARG A 160 -9.60 20.91 6.59
CA ARG A 160 -10.17 19.64 6.13
C ARG A 160 -11.66 19.76 5.78
N LEU A 161 -12.39 20.68 6.39
CA LEU A 161 -13.79 20.96 6.05
C LEU A 161 -13.91 21.61 4.65
N ASP A 162 -12.85 22.25 4.17
CA ASP A 162 -12.82 22.87 2.83
C ASP A 162 -12.43 21.86 1.74
N TYR A 163 -12.28 20.57 2.07
CA TYR A 163 -12.05 19.54 1.07
C TYR A 163 -13.31 19.34 0.23
N ARG A 164 -13.13 19.40 -1.09
CA ARG A 164 -14.21 19.24 -2.06
C ARG A 164 -14.40 17.77 -2.42
N ILE A 165 -15.63 17.29 -2.28
CA ILE A 165 -16.08 15.98 -2.77
C ILE A 165 -16.14 16.04 -4.30
N SER A 166 -15.47 15.09 -4.95
CA SER A 166 -15.34 15.06 -6.42
C SER A 166 -16.14 13.93 -7.05
N PHE A 167 -16.23 12.77 -6.39
CA PHE A 167 -16.90 11.60 -6.96
C PHE A 167 -17.72 10.88 -5.90
N VAL A 168 -18.92 10.45 -6.28
CA VAL A 168 -19.83 9.62 -5.50
C VAL A 168 -20.34 8.50 -6.38
N ASN A 169 -19.94 7.27 -6.08
CA ASN A 169 -20.28 6.10 -6.89
C ASN A 169 -20.63 4.91 -6.02
N PHE A 170 -21.51 4.04 -6.51
CA PHE A 170 -21.52 2.69 -5.99
C PHE A 170 -20.30 1.94 -6.47
N PHE A 171 -19.75 1.11 -5.59
CA PHE A 171 -18.65 0.23 -5.89
C PHE A 171 -18.91 -1.15 -5.28
N SER A 172 -18.82 -2.15 -6.15
CA SER A 172 -18.71 -3.55 -5.78
C SER A 172 -17.53 -4.10 -6.59
N PRO A 173 -16.64 -4.91 -6.00
CA PRO A 173 -15.55 -5.48 -6.78
C PRO A 173 -16.11 -6.36 -7.92
N PRO A 174 -15.56 -6.23 -9.15
CA PRO A 174 -15.90 -7.14 -10.24
C PRO A 174 -15.63 -8.60 -9.87
N GLU A 175 -16.30 -9.54 -10.54
CA GLU A 175 -16.20 -10.98 -10.23
C GLU A 175 -14.75 -11.49 -10.23
N LYS A 176 -13.94 -11.12 -11.24
CA LYS A 176 -12.51 -11.46 -11.29
C LYS A 176 -11.74 -10.99 -10.06
N ASP A 177 -12.03 -9.78 -9.57
CA ASP A 177 -11.38 -9.25 -8.39
C ASP A 177 -11.87 -9.95 -7.11
N LEU A 178 -13.16 -10.30 -7.06
CA LEU A 178 -13.72 -11.07 -5.94
C LEU A 178 -13.03 -12.42 -5.77
N MET A 179 -12.63 -13.09 -6.86
CA MET A 179 -11.87 -14.34 -6.77
C MET A 179 -10.55 -14.15 -6.02
N ILE A 180 -9.82 -13.08 -6.32
CA ILE A 180 -8.54 -12.75 -5.65
C ILE A 180 -8.78 -12.25 -4.21
N ILE A 181 -9.79 -11.41 -4.00
CA ILE A 181 -10.18 -10.92 -2.66
C ILE A 181 -10.57 -12.09 -1.74
N ARG A 182 -11.24 -13.12 -2.27
CA ARG A 182 -11.56 -14.34 -1.53
C ARG A 182 -10.30 -15.10 -1.12
N GLN A 183 -9.37 -15.31 -2.05
CA GLN A 183 -8.08 -15.95 -1.76
C GLN A 183 -7.26 -15.16 -0.72
N ASP A 184 -7.28 -13.84 -0.80
CA ASP A 184 -6.63 -12.97 0.18
C ASP A 184 -7.27 -13.08 1.58
N TYR A 185 -8.61 -13.14 1.64
CA TYR A 185 -9.36 -13.35 2.88
C TYR A 185 -9.00 -14.69 3.53
N GLU A 186 -9.02 -15.77 2.74
CA GLU A 186 -8.60 -17.10 3.16
C GLU A 186 -7.16 -17.08 3.71
N LYS A 187 -6.22 -16.49 2.96
CA LYS A 187 -4.79 -16.39 3.36
C LYS A 187 -4.57 -15.63 4.66
N ILE A 188 -5.25 -14.50 4.85
CA ILE A 188 -5.19 -13.73 6.11
C ILE A 188 -5.71 -14.60 7.26
N ASN A 189 -6.84 -15.27 7.07
CA ASN A 189 -7.53 -16.01 8.11
C ASN A 189 -6.80 -17.30 8.48
N ASP A 190 -6.21 -17.99 7.51
CA ASP A 190 -5.40 -19.18 7.77
C ASP A 190 -4.16 -18.84 8.60
N LYS A 191 -3.51 -17.70 8.33
CA LYS A 191 -2.39 -17.22 9.15
C LYS A 191 -2.84 -16.87 10.58
N ILE A 192 -4.04 -16.32 10.77
CA ILE A 192 -4.61 -16.07 12.10
C ILE A 192 -4.94 -17.38 12.81
N LYS A 193 -5.63 -18.33 12.14
CA LYS A 193 -5.97 -19.65 12.67
C LYS A 193 -4.73 -20.46 13.05
N ALA A 194 -3.60 -20.25 12.38
CA ALA A 194 -2.30 -20.81 12.72
C ALA A 194 -1.65 -20.18 13.97
N GLY A 195 -2.29 -19.24 14.66
CA GLY A 195 -1.74 -18.53 15.82
C GLY A 195 -0.68 -17.49 15.46
N LYS A 196 -0.62 -17.05 14.21
CA LYS A 196 0.40 -16.12 13.68
C LYS A 196 -0.17 -14.73 13.34
N ALA A 197 -1.23 -14.29 14.04
CA ALA A 197 -1.83 -12.97 13.79
C ALA A 197 -0.83 -11.80 14.03
N HIS A 198 0.11 -11.98 14.95
CA HIS A 198 1.17 -11.00 15.24
C HIS A 198 2.15 -10.83 14.07
N GLU A 199 2.25 -11.81 13.17
CA GLU A 199 3.13 -11.79 12.00
C GLU A 199 2.43 -11.33 10.71
N LEU A 200 1.15 -10.93 10.77
CA LEU A 200 0.44 -10.44 9.59
C LEU A 200 1.18 -9.23 8.98
N SER A 201 1.25 -9.20 7.65
CA SER A 201 1.74 -8.05 6.88
C SER A 201 0.72 -7.71 5.80
N GLU A 202 0.63 -6.43 5.42
CA GLU A 202 -0.20 -6.07 4.27
C GLU A 202 0.35 -6.69 2.97
N SER A 203 1.65 -7.03 2.91
CA SER A 203 2.31 -7.64 1.76
C SER A 203 1.99 -9.13 1.58
N ASP A 204 1.35 -9.78 2.57
CA ASP A 204 1.00 -11.21 2.52
C ASP A 204 0.01 -11.54 1.38
N THR A 205 -0.82 -10.57 0.99
CA THR A 205 -1.94 -10.73 0.06
C THR A 205 -1.81 -9.84 -1.18
N LEU A 206 -2.85 -9.72 -2.02
CA LEU A 206 -2.83 -8.98 -3.29
C LEU A 206 -3.69 -7.71 -3.24
N TYR A 207 -5.01 -7.83 -3.14
CA TYR A 207 -5.98 -6.72 -3.22
C TYR A 207 -6.56 -6.36 -1.86
N LEU A 208 -6.82 -7.36 -1.02
CA LEU A 208 -7.32 -7.21 0.34
C LEU A 208 -6.17 -7.37 1.33
N GLY A 209 -5.86 -6.32 2.08
CA GLY A 209 -4.80 -6.30 3.10
C GLY A 209 -5.33 -6.38 4.54
N ALA A 210 -4.42 -6.66 5.48
CA ALA A 210 -4.66 -6.61 6.92
C ALA A 210 -3.88 -5.42 7.54
N ALA A 211 -4.42 -4.21 7.45
CA ALA A 211 -3.77 -2.99 7.91
C ALA A 211 -3.85 -2.81 9.43
N THR A 212 -2.77 -2.35 10.07
CA THR A 212 -2.75 -2.08 11.52
C THR A 212 -3.71 -0.96 11.93
N LYS A 213 -4.32 -1.10 13.11
CA LYS A 213 -5.27 -0.16 13.70
C LYS A 213 -4.76 0.32 15.06
N GLY A 214 -4.70 1.64 15.24
CA GLY A 214 -4.39 2.29 16.52
C GLY A 214 -3.33 3.37 16.37
N ALA A 215 -3.35 4.35 17.29
CA ALA A 215 -2.42 5.48 17.28
C ALA A 215 -1.04 5.15 17.88
N THR A 216 -0.95 4.15 18.76
CA THR A 216 0.29 3.73 19.42
C THR A 216 0.38 2.20 19.52
N ALA A 217 1.61 1.66 19.50
CA ALA A 217 1.87 0.23 19.62
C ALA A 217 1.25 -0.35 20.92
N GLN A 218 1.41 0.32 22.07
CA GLN A 218 0.95 -0.20 23.35
C GLN A 218 -0.58 -0.31 23.48
N LYS A 219 -1.36 0.60 22.86
CA LYS A 219 -2.83 0.58 22.92
C LYS A 219 -3.49 -0.29 21.85
N SER A 220 -2.70 -0.82 20.92
CA SER A 220 -3.20 -1.63 19.80
C SER A 220 -2.94 -3.13 19.96
N MET A 221 -2.13 -3.55 20.93
CA MET A 221 -1.89 -4.97 21.20
C MET A 221 -3.10 -5.61 21.88
N VAL A 222 -3.53 -6.76 21.37
CA VAL A 222 -4.55 -7.62 21.96
C VAL A 222 -4.12 -9.08 21.88
N PRO A 223 -4.53 -9.94 22.83
CA PRO A 223 -4.36 -11.37 22.67
C PRO A 223 -5.13 -11.84 21.44
N GLN A 224 -4.54 -12.77 20.69
CA GLN A 224 -5.23 -13.48 19.62
C GLN A 224 -5.98 -14.70 20.14
N TYR A 225 -7.07 -15.07 19.50
CA TYR A 225 -7.95 -16.17 19.91
C TYR A 225 -7.27 -17.53 19.70
N TYR A 226 -6.57 -17.70 18.57
CA TYR A 226 -5.91 -18.94 18.17
C TYR A 226 -4.45 -18.99 18.63
N GLY A 227 -3.90 -20.20 18.78
CA GLY A 227 -2.51 -20.40 19.18
C GLY A 227 -2.29 -20.19 20.69
N ASP A 228 -1.18 -19.57 21.05
CA ASP A 228 -0.74 -19.35 22.45
C ASP A 228 -1.16 -18.00 23.03
N HIS A 229 -2.11 -17.31 22.38
CA HIS A 229 -2.57 -15.97 22.72
C HIS A 229 -1.47 -14.89 22.66
N THR A 230 -0.38 -15.11 21.91
CA THR A 230 0.64 -14.08 21.65
C THR A 230 0.00 -12.76 21.21
N LEU A 231 0.43 -11.66 21.81
CA LEU A 231 -0.14 -10.34 21.55
C LEU A 231 0.08 -9.91 20.09
N ALA A 232 -1.00 -9.54 19.43
CA ALA A 232 -1.00 -9.04 18.05
C ALA A 232 -1.54 -7.60 17.99
N LYS A 233 -0.99 -6.78 17.09
CA LYS A 233 -1.54 -5.45 16.79
C LYS A 233 -2.92 -5.62 16.15
N LYS A 234 -3.96 -4.96 16.67
CA LYS A 234 -5.30 -4.86 16.05
C LYS A 234 -5.17 -4.51 14.57
N ARG A 235 -6.00 -5.12 13.72
CA ARG A 235 -6.00 -4.90 12.28
C ARG A 235 -7.40 -4.73 11.71
N ASN A 236 -7.46 -4.12 10.54
CA ASN A 236 -8.64 -4.03 9.70
C ASN A 236 -8.37 -4.74 8.37
N TYR A 237 -9.39 -5.41 7.85
CA TYR A 237 -9.45 -5.67 6.42
C TYR A 237 -9.51 -4.33 5.68
N CYS A 238 -8.69 -4.17 4.64
CA CYS A 238 -8.68 -2.99 3.80
C CYS A 238 -8.44 -3.34 2.34
N TYR A 239 -9.01 -2.56 1.41
CA TYR A 239 -8.47 -2.58 0.05
C TYR A 239 -7.17 -1.80 0.00
N LYS A 240 -6.14 -2.43 -0.56
CA LYS A 240 -4.81 -1.81 -0.67
C LYS A 240 -4.87 -0.56 -1.52
N GLN A 241 -3.98 0.39 -1.25
CA GLN A 241 -3.93 1.66 -1.97
C GLN A 241 -3.75 1.47 -3.49
N LYS A 242 -2.96 0.47 -3.91
CA LYS A 242 -2.76 0.16 -5.33
C LYS A 242 -4.05 -0.26 -6.03
N TYR A 243 -4.84 -1.13 -5.38
CA TYR A 243 -6.17 -1.51 -5.83
C TYR A 243 -7.10 -0.29 -5.90
N MET A 244 -7.13 0.54 -4.85
CA MET A 244 -7.94 1.76 -4.84
C MET A 244 -7.53 2.77 -5.92
N ASN A 245 -6.24 2.82 -6.26
CA ASN A 245 -5.76 3.64 -7.37
C ASN A 245 -6.29 3.13 -8.71
N TYR A 246 -6.31 1.81 -8.91
CA TYR A 246 -6.90 1.21 -10.10
C TYR A 246 -8.41 1.50 -10.19
N VAL A 247 -9.15 1.31 -9.09
CA VAL A 247 -10.57 1.63 -8.99
C VAL A 247 -10.83 3.09 -9.37
N LEU A 248 -10.02 4.03 -8.85
CA LEU A 248 -10.14 5.44 -9.22
C LEU A 248 -9.95 5.67 -10.72
N HIS A 249 -8.87 5.15 -11.31
CA HIS A 249 -8.53 5.48 -12.70
C HIS A 249 -9.41 4.78 -13.72
N GLU A 250 -9.64 3.48 -13.57
CA GLU A 250 -10.35 2.69 -14.58
C GLU A 250 -11.85 2.73 -14.35
N TYR A 251 -12.30 2.50 -13.11
CA TYR A 251 -13.74 2.36 -12.84
C TYR A 251 -14.44 3.70 -12.65
N ILE A 252 -13.77 4.67 -12.02
CA ILE A 252 -14.39 5.97 -11.70
C ILE A 252 -14.10 7.02 -12.78
N LEU A 253 -12.84 7.25 -13.14
CA LEU A 253 -12.47 8.33 -14.07
C LEU A 253 -12.76 8.00 -15.54
N LYS A 254 -12.54 6.75 -15.95
CA LYS A 254 -12.74 6.31 -17.34
C LYS A 254 -14.08 5.66 -17.60
N ASN A 255 -14.83 5.33 -16.55
CA ASN A 255 -16.10 4.60 -16.64
C ASN A 255 -15.99 3.32 -17.51
N ASN A 256 -14.81 2.68 -17.47
CA ASN A 256 -14.42 1.60 -18.39
C ASN A 256 -14.09 0.30 -17.62
N VAL A 257 -14.37 -0.84 -18.27
CA VAL A 257 -13.73 -2.15 -18.02
C VAL A 257 -13.57 -2.85 -19.39
N PRO A 258 -12.43 -3.46 -19.79
CA PRO A 258 -11.09 -3.57 -19.17
C PRO A 258 -9.89 -3.16 -20.09
N CYS A 259 -8.68 -3.10 -19.48
CA CYS A 259 -7.35 -3.14 -20.14
C CYS A 259 -6.84 -4.61 -20.24
N GLU A 260 -5.72 -4.86 -20.90
CA GLU A 260 -5.16 -6.22 -21.13
C GLU A 260 -4.99 -7.06 -19.82
N PRO A 261 -5.81 -8.11 -19.60
CA PRO A 261 -5.74 -8.92 -18.38
C PRO A 261 -4.75 -10.09 -18.51
N ILE A 262 -4.14 -10.52 -17.40
CA ILE A 262 -3.33 -11.77 -17.37
C ILE A 262 -4.21 -13.00 -17.22
N ILE A 263 -5.41 -12.83 -16.63
CA ILE A 263 -6.31 -13.93 -16.23
C ILE A 263 -7.63 -13.88 -17.01
N GLN A 264 -8.04 -15.04 -17.51
CA GLN A 264 -9.40 -15.32 -17.99
C GLN A 264 -10.32 -15.76 -16.84
N GLU A 265 -11.62 -15.43 -16.89
CA GLU A 265 -12.58 -15.64 -15.78
C GLU A 265 -12.60 -17.06 -15.21
N ASN A 266 -12.31 -18.08 -16.02
CA ASN A 266 -12.30 -19.48 -15.61
C ASN A 266 -10.95 -19.99 -15.07
N GLU A 267 -9.86 -19.22 -15.16
CA GLU A 267 -8.50 -19.70 -14.82
C GLU A 267 -8.24 -19.80 -13.29
N LEU A 268 -9.08 -19.20 -12.43
CA LEU A 268 -8.86 -19.14 -10.98
C LEU A 268 -9.78 -20.06 -10.15
N HIS A 269 -10.63 -20.88 -10.77
CA HIS A 269 -11.59 -21.72 -10.03
C HIS A 269 -10.87 -22.75 -9.12
N ASP A 270 -9.83 -23.40 -9.64
CA ASP A 270 -9.13 -24.50 -8.97
C ASP A 270 -7.66 -24.17 -8.60
N THR A 271 -7.25 -22.90 -8.73
CA THR A 271 -5.88 -22.46 -8.42
C THR A 271 -5.85 -21.04 -7.87
N THR A 272 -4.77 -20.69 -7.19
CA THR A 272 -4.52 -19.31 -6.78
C THR A 272 -3.91 -18.50 -7.91
N PHE A 273 -4.06 -17.17 -7.84
CA PHE A 273 -3.35 -16.25 -8.75
C PHE A 273 -1.86 -16.55 -8.80
N GLU A 274 -1.25 -16.71 -7.63
CA GLU A 274 0.19 -16.91 -7.52
C GLU A 274 0.66 -18.20 -8.21
N LYS A 275 -0.07 -19.30 -7.99
CA LYS A 275 0.18 -20.60 -8.64
C LYS A 275 -0.03 -20.53 -10.15
N LEU A 276 -1.04 -19.80 -10.62
CA LEU A 276 -1.29 -19.60 -12.04
C LEU A 276 -0.10 -18.88 -12.69
N ILE A 277 0.35 -17.75 -12.11
CA ILE A 277 1.45 -16.95 -12.65
C ILE A 277 2.77 -17.74 -12.65
N THR A 278 3.09 -18.45 -11.56
CA THR A 278 4.30 -19.30 -11.52
C THR A 278 4.21 -20.45 -12.50
N SER A 279 3.04 -21.05 -12.72
CA SER A 279 2.86 -22.10 -13.73
C SER A 279 3.05 -21.59 -15.17
N LYS A 280 2.67 -20.34 -15.47
CA LYS A 280 2.88 -19.72 -16.80
C LYS A 280 4.37 -19.60 -17.10
N ILE A 281 5.19 -19.16 -16.14
CA ILE A 281 6.66 -19.18 -16.27
C ILE A 281 7.19 -20.62 -16.28
N GLY A 282 6.62 -21.49 -15.46
CA GLY A 282 7.02 -22.88 -15.27
C GLY A 282 7.12 -23.69 -16.56
N LYS A 283 6.28 -23.37 -17.55
CA LYS A 283 6.29 -23.98 -18.90
C LYS A 283 7.62 -23.85 -19.64
N TYR A 284 8.46 -22.90 -19.25
CA TYR A 284 9.71 -22.55 -19.92
C TYR A 284 10.95 -22.88 -19.09
N ILE A 285 10.79 -23.45 -17.88
CA ILE A 285 11.92 -23.81 -17.01
C ILE A 285 12.86 -24.77 -17.75
N GLY A 286 14.16 -24.52 -17.64
CA GLY A 286 15.21 -25.29 -18.33
C GLY A 286 15.60 -24.73 -19.70
N MET A 287 14.85 -23.77 -20.26
CA MET A 287 15.25 -23.09 -21.49
C MET A 287 16.32 -22.02 -21.21
N SER A 288 17.28 -21.90 -22.12
CA SER A 288 18.26 -20.81 -22.13
C SER A 288 17.63 -19.49 -22.55
N ASP A 289 18.21 -18.38 -22.12
CA ASP A 289 17.85 -17.03 -22.54
C ASP A 289 17.94 -16.83 -24.06
N LYS A 290 18.88 -17.49 -24.74
CA LYS A 290 18.97 -17.54 -26.21
C LYS A 290 17.79 -18.26 -26.85
N GLU A 291 17.39 -19.41 -26.32
CA GLU A 291 16.21 -20.15 -26.80
C GLU A 291 14.92 -19.35 -26.58
N LEU A 292 14.79 -18.72 -25.42
CA LEU A 292 13.66 -17.85 -25.10
C LEU A 292 13.62 -16.61 -26.00
N CYS A 293 14.77 -15.98 -26.26
CA CYS A 293 14.88 -14.89 -27.23
C CYS A 293 14.40 -15.31 -28.61
N LYS A 294 14.81 -16.49 -29.09
CA LYS A 294 14.34 -17.03 -30.37
C LYS A 294 12.83 -17.33 -30.37
N LEU A 295 12.33 -17.92 -29.28
CA LEU A 295 10.92 -18.28 -29.15
C LEU A 295 9.99 -17.07 -29.18
N PHE A 296 10.38 -15.97 -28.51
CA PHE A 296 9.56 -14.76 -28.37
C PHE A 296 9.92 -13.63 -29.33
N ASP A 297 10.80 -13.90 -30.30
CA ASP A 297 11.31 -12.92 -31.26
C ASP A 297 11.89 -11.66 -30.57
N VAL A 298 12.72 -11.88 -29.55
CA VAL A 298 13.41 -10.82 -28.80
C VAL A 298 14.89 -10.82 -29.17
N PRO A 299 15.48 -9.69 -29.61
CA PRO A 299 16.90 -9.60 -29.91
C PRO A 299 17.78 -9.93 -28.70
N TYR A 300 18.78 -10.79 -28.90
CA TYR A 300 19.75 -11.10 -27.85
C TYR A 300 20.76 -9.96 -27.71
N THR A 301 20.78 -9.31 -26.55
CA THR A 301 21.62 -8.14 -26.23
C THR A 301 22.53 -8.35 -25.02
N ASN A 302 22.34 -9.44 -24.25
CA ASN A 302 23.05 -9.71 -22.99
C ASN A 302 22.89 -8.58 -21.94
N ASN A 303 21.87 -7.72 -22.10
CA ASN A 303 21.53 -6.64 -21.17
C ASN A 303 20.43 -7.12 -20.20
N LYS A 304 20.49 -6.72 -18.92
CA LYS A 304 19.49 -7.02 -17.89
C LYS A 304 18.04 -6.79 -18.36
N ALA A 305 17.82 -5.76 -19.18
CA ALA A 305 16.51 -5.43 -19.74
C ALA A 305 15.91 -6.58 -20.61
N GLN A 306 16.73 -7.41 -21.25
CA GLN A 306 16.29 -8.56 -22.03
C GLN A 306 15.56 -9.57 -21.16
N TRP A 307 16.13 -9.98 -20.03
CA TRP A 307 15.48 -10.97 -19.14
C TRP A 307 14.16 -10.44 -18.59
N ASN A 308 14.06 -9.15 -18.27
CA ASN A 308 12.77 -8.55 -17.88
C ASN A 308 11.74 -8.68 -19.01
N THR A 309 12.16 -8.40 -20.25
CA THR A 309 11.29 -8.55 -21.43
C THR A 309 10.85 -10.00 -21.62
N LEU A 310 11.76 -10.97 -21.47
CA LEU A 310 11.43 -12.39 -21.54
C LEU A 310 10.45 -12.80 -20.44
N SER A 311 10.61 -12.32 -19.20
CA SER A 311 9.65 -12.54 -18.12
C SER A 311 8.25 -12.09 -18.49
N PHE A 312 8.10 -10.91 -19.10
CA PHE A 312 6.79 -10.42 -19.54
C PHE A 312 6.22 -11.23 -20.71
N LYS A 313 7.06 -11.58 -21.70
CA LYS A 313 6.65 -12.41 -22.85
C LYS A 313 6.17 -13.79 -22.42
N MET A 314 6.83 -14.43 -21.46
CA MET A 314 6.39 -15.72 -20.90
C MET A 314 5.03 -15.64 -20.20
N LEU A 315 4.69 -14.48 -19.63
CA LEU A 315 3.37 -14.21 -19.05
C LEU A 315 2.32 -13.77 -20.09
N GLY A 316 2.72 -13.57 -21.34
CA GLY A 316 1.83 -13.08 -22.40
C GLY A 316 1.55 -11.58 -22.36
N ILE A 317 2.38 -10.79 -21.66
CA ILE A 317 2.20 -9.35 -21.48
C ILE A 317 3.37 -8.55 -22.05
N THR A 318 3.14 -7.26 -22.32
CA THR A 318 4.11 -6.36 -22.95
C THR A 318 4.99 -5.61 -21.95
N GLY A 319 4.63 -5.61 -20.66
CA GLY A 319 5.35 -4.92 -19.60
C GLY A 319 4.72 -5.14 -18.22
N ASN A 320 5.10 -4.30 -17.26
CA ASN A 320 4.59 -4.36 -15.88
C ASN A 320 3.21 -3.68 -15.70
N HIS A 321 2.51 -3.35 -16.78
CA HIS A 321 1.22 -2.66 -16.78
C HIS A 321 0.02 -3.61 -16.73
N ALA A 322 0.29 -4.90 -16.61
CA ALA A 322 -0.75 -5.90 -16.53
C ALA A 322 -1.69 -5.65 -15.35
N GLU A 323 -3.00 -5.75 -15.60
CA GLU A 323 -4.05 -5.29 -14.70
C GLU A 323 -3.87 -5.80 -13.27
N GLU A 324 -3.67 -7.11 -13.11
CA GLU A 324 -3.58 -7.75 -11.79
C GLU A 324 -2.29 -7.38 -11.07
N PHE A 325 -1.18 -7.17 -11.80
CA PHE A 325 0.07 -6.70 -11.21
C PHE A 325 -0.04 -5.24 -10.73
N VAL A 326 -0.71 -4.39 -11.50
CA VAL A 326 -0.96 -2.99 -11.12
C VAL A 326 -1.87 -2.93 -9.89
N LYS A 327 -2.97 -3.70 -9.88
CA LYS A 327 -3.92 -3.79 -8.76
C LYS A 327 -3.24 -4.29 -7.47
N ALA A 328 -2.43 -5.35 -7.57
CA ALA A 328 -1.74 -5.95 -6.42
C ALA A 328 -0.48 -5.18 -5.99
N GLY A 329 0.03 -4.26 -6.81
CA GLY A 329 1.31 -3.60 -6.55
C GLY A 329 2.51 -4.55 -6.68
N ILE A 330 2.44 -5.53 -7.57
CA ILE A 330 3.51 -6.51 -7.76
C ILE A 330 4.70 -5.87 -8.49
N GLU A 331 5.88 -6.00 -7.92
CA GLU A 331 7.15 -5.64 -8.56
C GLU A 331 7.84 -6.87 -9.14
N VAL A 332 7.86 -6.97 -10.48
CA VAL A 332 8.61 -8.02 -11.17
C VAL A 332 10.11 -7.70 -11.13
N LYS A 333 10.92 -8.64 -10.65
CA LYS A 333 12.39 -8.54 -10.65
C LYS A 333 13.01 -9.78 -11.27
N THR A 334 13.89 -9.57 -12.24
CA THR A 334 14.76 -10.64 -12.72
C THR A 334 16.01 -10.73 -11.87
N ILE A 335 16.36 -11.96 -11.50
CA ILE A 335 17.52 -12.27 -10.68
C ILE A 335 18.42 -13.21 -11.47
N ARG A 336 19.67 -12.78 -11.66
CA ARG A 336 20.70 -13.55 -12.37
C ARG A 336 21.68 -14.15 -11.38
N ILE A 337 21.71 -15.47 -11.33
CA ILE A 337 22.59 -16.27 -10.48
C ILE A 337 23.79 -16.70 -11.31
N GLU A 338 25.01 -16.40 -10.86
CA GLU A 338 26.23 -16.83 -11.53
C GLU A 338 26.51 -18.32 -11.29
N ALA A 339 27.44 -18.89 -12.06
CA ALA A 339 27.83 -20.31 -11.92
C ALA A 339 28.30 -20.70 -10.51
N ASN A 340 28.80 -19.73 -9.72
CA ASN A 340 29.19 -19.93 -8.33
C ASN A 340 28.03 -19.77 -7.30
N GLY A 341 26.79 -19.69 -7.78
CA GLY A 341 25.59 -19.53 -6.94
C GLY A 341 25.38 -18.12 -6.38
N LYS A 342 26.19 -17.13 -6.74
CA LYS A 342 26.06 -15.74 -6.24
C LYS A 342 25.32 -14.88 -7.25
N ILE A 343 24.57 -13.89 -6.76
CA ILE A 343 24.06 -12.80 -7.60
C ILE A 343 25.04 -11.62 -7.60
N ARG A 344 25.11 -10.86 -8.70
CA ARG A 344 26.04 -9.73 -8.82
C ARG A 344 25.58 -8.49 -8.05
N GLU A 345 24.30 -8.14 -8.19
CA GLU A 345 23.75 -6.83 -7.84
C GLU A 345 22.95 -6.87 -6.53
N ASN A 346 23.12 -5.84 -5.70
CA ASN A 346 22.15 -5.53 -4.65
C ASN A 346 20.92 -4.86 -5.29
N MET A 347 19.76 -4.96 -4.64
CA MET A 347 18.54 -4.31 -5.11
C MET A 347 18.35 -2.96 -4.42
N SER A 348 18.34 -1.85 -5.16
CA SER A 348 17.97 -0.54 -4.62
C SER A 348 16.45 -0.37 -4.62
N PHE A 349 15.90 0.26 -3.58
CA PHE A 349 14.44 0.41 -3.46
C PHE A 349 13.94 1.81 -3.11
N ALA A 350 14.75 2.68 -2.48
CA ALA A 350 14.36 4.08 -2.30
C ALA A 350 15.56 5.02 -2.08
N PRO A 351 15.68 6.14 -2.81
CA PRO A 351 16.44 7.28 -2.34
C PRO A 351 15.70 7.94 -1.17
N PHE A 352 16.44 8.51 -0.23
CA PHE A 352 15.89 9.26 0.89
C PHE A 352 16.64 10.57 1.05
N LYS A 353 16.01 11.53 1.73
CA LYS A 353 16.70 12.73 2.21
C LYS A 353 17.09 12.56 3.66
N PHE A 354 18.30 12.97 4.03
CA PHE A 354 18.83 12.78 5.37
C PHE A 354 17.95 13.47 6.43
N LYS A 355 17.58 14.74 6.19
CA LYS A 355 16.74 15.52 7.10
C LYS A 355 15.30 15.01 7.23
N GLU A 356 14.81 14.27 6.23
CA GLU A 356 13.50 13.59 6.30
C GLU A 356 13.64 12.29 7.09
N LEU A 357 14.64 11.46 6.75
CA LEU A 357 14.90 10.17 7.42
C LEU A 357 15.08 10.30 8.94
N VAL A 358 15.78 11.33 9.43
CA VAL A 358 15.98 11.53 10.87
C VAL A 358 14.70 11.87 11.65
N LYS A 359 13.62 12.26 10.94
CA LYS A 359 12.31 12.59 11.52
C LYS A 359 11.29 11.47 11.38
N GLU A 360 11.62 10.41 10.64
CA GLU A 360 10.73 9.27 10.46
C GLU A 360 10.62 8.45 11.75
N GLU A 361 9.39 7.96 12.00
CA GLU A 361 9.11 6.91 12.99
C GLU A 361 8.96 5.57 12.27
N TRP A 362 9.33 4.47 12.90
CA TRP A 362 9.49 3.16 12.24
C TRP A 362 8.26 2.71 11.44
N GLU A 363 7.10 2.55 12.08
CA GLU A 363 5.91 2.00 11.41
C GLU A 363 5.35 2.89 10.29
N THR A 364 5.74 4.17 10.27
CA THR A 364 5.37 5.13 9.23
C THR A 364 6.56 5.55 8.36
N SER A 365 7.70 4.88 8.52
CA SER A 365 8.91 5.18 7.76
C SER A 365 8.73 4.71 6.33
N THR A 366 9.41 5.40 5.40
CA THR A 366 9.34 5.07 3.98
C THR A 366 9.76 3.62 3.72
N ILE A 367 10.76 3.11 4.46
CA ILE A 367 11.26 1.74 4.32
C ILE A 367 10.28 0.69 4.82
N HIS A 368 9.64 0.93 5.98
CA HIS A 368 8.67 0.01 6.53
C HIS A 368 7.44 -0.07 5.61
N GLU A 369 6.89 1.07 5.22
CA GLU A 369 5.73 1.11 4.31
C GLU A 369 6.04 0.45 2.96
N TYR A 370 7.26 0.63 2.43
CA TYR A 370 7.67 -0.02 1.18
C TYR A 370 7.62 -1.56 1.31
N PHE A 371 8.29 -2.14 2.30
CA PHE A 371 8.35 -3.61 2.43
C PHE A 371 7.07 -4.23 2.99
N ASP A 372 6.33 -3.52 3.83
CA ASP A 372 5.04 -4.01 4.36
C ASP A 372 3.94 -4.02 3.29
N THR A 373 4.10 -3.31 2.17
CA THR A 373 3.07 -3.24 1.11
C THR A 373 3.52 -3.83 -0.24
N THR A 374 4.82 -3.93 -0.50
CA THR A 374 5.34 -4.41 -1.77
C THR A 374 5.42 -5.94 -1.81
N ARG A 375 4.85 -6.52 -2.87
CA ARG A 375 5.01 -7.93 -3.19
C ARG A 375 5.89 -8.06 -4.43
N PHE A 376 6.93 -8.88 -4.37
CA PHE A 376 7.83 -9.10 -5.49
C PHE A 376 7.47 -10.38 -6.23
N PHE A 377 7.63 -10.35 -7.55
CA PHE A 377 7.63 -11.56 -8.38
C PHE A 377 9.03 -11.74 -8.97
N PHE A 378 9.76 -12.72 -8.43
CA PHE A 378 11.11 -13.03 -8.87
C PHE A 378 11.09 -14.04 -10.01
N VAL A 379 11.84 -13.74 -11.08
CA VAL A 379 12.12 -14.67 -12.18
C VAL A 379 13.63 -14.91 -12.23
N LEU A 380 14.04 -16.15 -12.03
CA LEU A 380 15.41 -16.53 -11.74
C LEU A 380 16.05 -17.17 -12.97
N PHE A 381 17.20 -16.63 -13.35
CA PHE A 381 18.03 -17.12 -14.42
C PHE A 381 19.39 -17.49 -13.86
N LYS A 382 19.81 -18.74 -14.05
CA LYS A 382 21.09 -19.24 -13.54
C LYS A 382 22.06 -19.48 -14.67
N LYS A 383 23.28 -19.00 -14.50
CA LYS A 383 24.33 -19.15 -15.49
C LYS A 383 24.74 -20.62 -15.60
N ASP A 384 24.67 -21.16 -16.81
CA ASP A 384 25.13 -22.49 -17.19
C ASP A 384 25.96 -22.40 -18.47
N GLY A 385 27.26 -22.72 -18.37
CA GLY A 385 28.23 -22.44 -19.43
C GLY A 385 28.28 -20.94 -19.79
N ASP A 386 28.04 -20.63 -21.06
CA ASP A 386 28.02 -19.27 -21.60
C ASP A 386 26.63 -18.60 -21.53
N ASP A 387 25.59 -19.37 -21.19
CA ASP A 387 24.19 -18.95 -21.26
C ASP A 387 23.58 -18.80 -19.87
N TYR A 388 22.40 -18.20 -19.81
CA TYR A 388 21.56 -18.22 -18.60
C TYR A 388 20.33 -19.07 -18.84
N VAL A 389 20.09 -20.04 -17.98
CA VAL A 389 18.94 -20.94 -18.02
C VAL A 389 17.88 -20.48 -17.03
N LEU A 390 16.61 -20.47 -17.45
CA LEU A 390 15.49 -20.18 -16.56
C LEU A 390 15.35 -21.29 -15.51
N GLU A 391 15.56 -20.95 -14.24
CA GLU A 391 15.59 -21.93 -13.14
C GLU A 391 14.23 -22.05 -12.45
N LYS A 392 13.65 -20.92 -12.02
CA LYS A 392 12.32 -20.88 -11.38
C LYS A 392 11.74 -19.48 -11.35
N SER A 393 10.49 -19.37 -10.90
CA SER A 393 9.87 -18.10 -10.50
C SER A 393 9.16 -18.24 -9.17
N MET A 394 9.08 -17.16 -8.39
CA MET A 394 8.47 -17.17 -7.08
C MET A 394 7.90 -15.80 -6.70
N PHE A 395 6.84 -15.80 -5.92
CA PHE A 395 6.40 -14.60 -5.21
C PHE A 395 7.17 -14.49 -3.90
N TRP A 396 7.57 -13.28 -3.54
CA TRP A 396 8.28 -13.02 -2.30
C TRP A 396 7.82 -11.69 -1.72
N ASN A 397 7.60 -11.67 -0.42
CA ASN A 397 7.45 -10.47 0.38
C ASN A 397 8.38 -10.58 1.59
N MET A 398 8.75 -9.43 2.16
CA MET A 398 9.65 -9.45 3.32
C MET A 398 8.96 -10.12 4.51
N PRO A 399 9.54 -11.16 5.11
CA PRO A 399 8.98 -11.77 6.31
C PRO A 399 8.83 -10.73 7.43
N TYR A 400 7.77 -10.89 8.24
CA TYR A 400 7.42 -9.92 9.28
C TYR A 400 8.58 -9.68 10.27
N GLN A 401 9.21 -10.76 10.73
CA GLN A 401 10.32 -10.70 11.69
C GLN A 401 11.56 -10.05 11.06
N ASP A 402 11.87 -10.41 9.82
CA ASP A 402 12.97 -9.79 9.07
C ASP A 402 12.79 -8.27 8.96
N LEU A 403 11.57 -7.81 8.64
CA LEU A 403 11.24 -6.39 8.58
C LEU A 403 11.34 -5.73 9.96
N ASN A 404 10.61 -6.24 10.95
CA ASN A 404 10.38 -5.54 12.21
C ASN A 404 11.52 -5.67 13.23
N ASP A 405 12.42 -6.63 13.05
CA ASP A 405 13.58 -6.81 13.94
C ASP A 405 14.87 -6.40 13.22
N THR A 406 15.16 -7.05 12.11
CA THR A 406 16.47 -6.92 11.46
C THR A 406 16.56 -5.69 10.57
N VAL A 407 15.57 -5.40 9.74
CA VAL A 407 15.55 -4.14 8.97
C VAL A 407 15.38 -2.96 9.91
N TYR A 408 14.52 -3.07 10.92
CA TYR A 408 14.35 -2.05 11.95
C TYR A 408 15.67 -1.67 12.63
N SER A 409 16.43 -2.65 13.12
CA SER A 409 17.72 -2.39 13.77
C SER A 409 18.73 -1.72 12.83
N GLY A 410 18.79 -2.15 11.57
CA GLY A 410 19.64 -1.51 10.55
C GLY A 410 19.23 -0.06 10.25
N TRP A 411 17.92 0.16 10.08
CA TRP A 411 17.36 1.49 9.84
C TRP A 411 17.62 2.43 11.02
N ARG A 412 17.41 1.97 12.25
CA ARG A 412 17.69 2.74 13.47
C ARG A 412 19.17 3.09 13.57
N ALA A 413 20.08 2.14 13.33
CA ALA A 413 21.52 2.40 13.35
C ALA A 413 21.95 3.46 12.33
N ILE A 414 21.35 3.45 11.13
CA ILE A 414 21.56 4.49 10.11
C ILE A 414 21.02 5.83 10.59
N GLN A 415 19.80 5.86 11.12
CA GLN A 415 19.16 7.08 11.61
C GLN A 415 19.96 7.73 12.74
N ASP A 416 20.38 6.92 13.73
CA ASP A 416 21.21 7.34 14.87
C ASP A 416 22.55 7.88 14.38
N LYS A 417 23.17 7.21 13.39
CA LYS A 417 24.45 7.67 12.87
C LYS A 417 24.34 9.05 12.19
N ILE A 418 23.28 9.29 11.43
CA ILE A 418 23.03 10.59 10.81
C ILE A 418 22.74 11.67 11.86
N LYS A 419 21.99 11.33 12.93
CA LYS A 419 21.70 12.25 14.05
C LYS A 419 22.95 12.62 14.84
N GLN A 420 23.84 11.67 15.09
CA GLN A 420 25.10 11.88 15.83
C GLN A 420 26.13 12.68 15.02
N GLY A 421 26.04 12.64 13.69
CA GLY A 421 27.02 13.25 12.79
C GLY A 421 27.89 12.20 12.10
N ILE A 422 28.10 12.42 10.80
CA ILE A 422 28.90 11.54 9.94
C ILE A 422 30.34 12.05 9.95
N SER A 423 31.30 11.16 10.17
CA SER A 423 32.71 11.48 10.12
C SER A 423 33.25 11.25 8.72
N PHE A 424 33.96 12.24 8.17
CA PHE A 424 34.59 12.14 6.86
C PHE A 424 36.11 12.04 6.97
N ARG A 425 36.72 11.22 6.10
CA ARG A 425 38.19 11.13 5.94
C ARG A 425 38.55 11.24 4.46
N LEU A 426 39.49 12.12 4.14
CA LEU A 426 40.03 12.27 2.79
C LEU A 426 41.22 11.33 2.60
N LYS A 427 41.10 10.39 1.67
CA LYS A 427 42.16 9.44 1.31
C LYS A 427 42.69 9.77 -0.08
N LYS A 428 44.01 9.82 -0.23
CA LYS A 428 44.62 9.97 -1.56
C LYS A 428 44.68 8.61 -2.25
N LYS A 429 44.13 8.52 -3.46
CA LYS A 429 44.29 7.38 -4.36
C LYS A 429 45.69 7.40 -5.00
N SER A 430 46.10 6.26 -5.54
CA SER A 430 47.38 6.10 -6.24
C SER A 430 47.52 7.01 -7.47
N ASN A 431 46.40 7.39 -8.10
CA ASN A 431 46.34 8.35 -9.20
C ASN A 431 46.36 9.84 -8.76
N GLY A 432 46.51 10.11 -7.46
CA GLY A 432 46.52 11.46 -6.90
C GLY A 432 45.14 12.06 -6.58
N GLU A 433 44.05 11.40 -6.98
CA GLU A 433 42.69 11.84 -6.66
C GLU A 433 42.36 11.67 -5.18
N LYS A 434 41.46 12.51 -4.66
CA LYS A 434 40.96 12.40 -3.28
C LYS A 434 39.66 11.58 -3.27
N GLU A 435 39.62 10.57 -2.41
CA GLU A 435 38.44 9.79 -2.07
C GLU A 435 37.90 10.24 -0.72
N VAL A 436 36.59 10.43 -0.62
CA VAL A 436 35.91 10.69 0.65
C VAL A 436 35.44 9.37 1.23
N GLU A 437 36.05 8.94 2.33
CA GLU A 437 35.54 7.86 3.16
C GLU A 437 34.62 8.41 4.24
N ASN A 438 33.60 7.62 4.63
CA ASN A 438 32.70 7.93 5.73
C ASN A 438 32.48 6.71 6.64
N ASP A 439 31.83 6.95 7.77
CA ASP A 439 31.51 5.97 8.81
C ASP A 439 30.02 5.61 8.86
N LEU A 440 29.30 5.73 7.73
CA LEU A 440 27.94 5.20 7.63
C LEU A 440 27.92 3.66 7.72
N PRO A 441 26.85 3.06 8.27
CA PRO A 441 26.67 1.61 8.29
C PRO A 441 26.77 1.01 6.88
N LYS A 442 27.55 -0.06 6.77
CA LYS A 442 27.85 -0.78 5.53
C LYS A 442 27.09 -2.12 5.48
N ALA A 443 27.11 -2.79 4.34
CA ALA A 443 26.44 -4.08 4.12
C ALA A 443 26.87 -5.22 5.06
N LYS A 444 27.96 -5.07 5.82
CA LYS A 444 28.39 -6.04 6.83
C LYS A 444 27.76 -5.80 8.21
N ASP A 445 27.27 -4.59 8.45
CA ASP A 445 26.80 -4.14 9.77
C ASP A 445 25.32 -4.50 10.00
N ASN A 446 24.60 -4.86 8.93
CA ASN A 446 23.26 -5.43 8.98
C ASN A 446 23.10 -6.48 7.87
N PRO A 447 22.50 -7.65 8.15
CA PRO A 447 22.45 -8.75 7.17
C PRO A 447 21.44 -8.52 6.04
N ILE A 448 20.42 -7.66 6.22
CA ILE A 448 19.35 -7.44 5.25
C ILE A 448 19.55 -6.15 4.45
N ILE A 449 19.81 -5.01 5.10
CA ILE A 449 19.87 -3.72 4.42
C ILE A 449 21.20 -2.99 4.61
N HIS A 450 21.49 -2.06 3.72
CA HIS A 450 22.50 -1.02 3.91
C HIS A 450 22.14 0.24 3.12
N ILE A 451 22.92 1.30 3.32
CA ILE A 451 22.87 2.49 2.47
C ILE A 451 24.15 2.64 1.67
N ARG A 452 23.99 3.06 0.41
CA ARG A 452 25.10 3.48 -0.45
C ARG A 452 24.60 4.43 -1.54
N PRO A 453 25.50 5.20 -2.18
CA PRO A 453 25.10 6.04 -3.29
C PRO A 453 24.47 5.24 -4.42
N HIS A 454 23.39 5.79 -4.99
CA HIS A 454 22.86 5.35 -6.29
C HIS A 454 23.30 6.29 -7.43
N ALA A 455 23.80 7.48 -7.10
CA ALA A 455 24.30 8.45 -8.07
C ALA A 455 25.57 7.97 -8.77
N GLN A 456 25.71 8.28 -10.07
CA GLN A 456 26.91 7.95 -10.85
C GLN A 456 28.12 8.80 -10.44
N LYS A 457 27.89 10.00 -9.91
CA LYS A 457 28.93 10.94 -9.50
C LYS A 457 28.79 11.26 -8.02
N SER A 458 29.94 11.38 -7.35
CA SER A 458 29.99 11.82 -5.96
C SER A 458 29.99 13.36 -5.87
N ALA A 459 29.41 13.86 -4.79
CA ALA A 459 29.39 15.27 -4.44
C ALA A 459 29.42 15.44 -2.91
N TYR A 460 30.17 16.44 -2.43
CA TYR A 460 30.40 16.69 -1.00
C TYR A 460 30.66 18.17 -0.72
N LEU A 461 30.08 18.69 0.37
CA LEU A 461 30.47 19.93 1.04
C LEU A 461 30.72 19.58 2.51
N ILE A 462 31.95 19.69 2.99
CA ILE A 462 32.35 19.26 4.35
C ILE A 462 32.92 20.46 5.10
N HIS A 463 32.24 20.83 6.19
CA HIS A 463 32.55 21.95 7.09
C HIS A 463 32.76 23.30 6.40
N GLY A 464 32.23 23.49 5.18
CA GLY A 464 32.52 24.64 4.34
C GLY A 464 33.98 24.75 3.86
N LEU A 465 34.82 23.75 4.17
CA LEU A 465 36.26 23.74 3.89
C LEU A 465 36.62 22.89 2.67
N TYR A 466 35.78 21.92 2.33
CA TYR A 466 36.01 21.01 1.21
C TYR A 466 34.75 20.88 0.36
N THR A 467 34.88 21.18 -0.93
CA THR A 467 33.81 21.06 -1.93
C THR A 467 34.26 20.17 -3.07
N TYR A 468 33.41 19.23 -3.47
CA TYR A 468 33.65 18.33 -4.60
C TYR A 468 32.34 18.01 -5.32
N GLY A 469 32.40 17.87 -6.65
CA GLY A 469 31.24 17.47 -7.47
C GLY A 469 30.17 18.55 -7.61
N ASN A 470 28.99 18.15 -8.11
CA ASN A 470 27.84 19.04 -8.25
C ASN A 470 26.89 18.85 -7.06
N ILE A 471 26.92 19.78 -6.10
CA ILE A 471 26.15 19.70 -4.85
C ILE A 471 24.64 19.69 -5.14
N ASP A 472 24.17 20.61 -5.96
CA ASP A 472 22.74 20.77 -6.26
C ASP A 472 22.12 19.53 -6.91
N ARG A 473 22.90 18.85 -7.76
CA ARG A 473 22.43 17.68 -8.51
C ARG A 473 22.63 16.37 -7.75
N ASP A 474 23.79 16.15 -7.14
CA ASP A 474 24.23 14.82 -6.71
C ASP A 474 24.29 14.65 -5.18
N ALA A 475 24.15 15.74 -4.41
CA ALA A 475 24.19 15.71 -2.95
C ALA A 475 22.82 15.96 -2.30
N ASP A 476 22.76 15.69 -1.00
CA ASP A 476 21.68 16.05 -0.10
C ASP A 476 22.28 16.57 1.23
N GLU A 477 21.52 17.44 1.89
CA GLU A 477 21.97 18.16 3.07
C GLU A 477 21.81 17.31 4.34
N LEU A 478 22.86 17.24 5.15
CA LEU A 478 22.90 16.59 6.46
C LEU A 478 22.33 17.50 7.56
N PRO A 479 21.96 16.94 8.74
CA PRO A 479 21.43 17.75 9.84
C PRO A 479 22.38 18.84 10.34
N ASN A 480 23.70 18.64 10.21
CA ASN A 480 24.72 19.60 10.62
C ASN A 480 25.02 20.70 9.57
N GLY A 481 24.36 20.68 8.41
CA GLY A 481 24.58 21.65 7.32
C GLY A 481 25.63 21.23 6.28
N ASP A 482 26.33 20.11 6.50
CA ASP A 482 27.19 19.52 5.46
C ASP A 482 26.36 18.92 4.33
N TYR A 483 26.97 18.69 3.18
CA TYR A 483 26.35 17.96 2.07
C TYR A 483 27.17 16.72 1.75
N MET A 484 26.47 15.62 1.50
CA MET A 484 27.10 14.42 0.99
C MET A 484 26.27 13.80 -0.13
N THR A 485 26.92 12.93 -0.90
CA THR A 485 26.29 12.27 -2.06
C THR A 485 24.99 11.60 -1.65
N ARG A 486 23.94 11.76 -2.46
CA ARG A 486 22.63 11.16 -2.20
C ARG A 486 22.75 9.66 -1.97
N GLN A 487 22.11 9.21 -0.90
CA GLN A 487 22.09 7.81 -0.51
C GLN A 487 20.76 7.16 -0.89
N SER A 488 20.79 5.84 -0.98
CA SER A 488 19.58 5.03 -1.12
C SER A 488 19.72 3.81 -0.24
N PHE A 489 18.60 3.24 0.18
CA PHE A 489 18.60 1.93 0.80
C PHE A 489 18.73 0.82 -0.24
N TRP A 490 19.42 -0.25 0.16
CA TRP A 490 19.70 -1.41 -0.66
C TRP A 490 19.46 -2.69 0.12
N LEU A 491 18.84 -3.66 -0.55
CA LEU A 491 18.67 -5.01 -0.05
C LEU A 491 19.93 -5.79 -0.38
N ASN A 492 20.52 -6.40 0.64
CA ASN A 492 21.75 -7.15 0.54
C ASN A 492 21.54 -8.37 -0.35
N LYS A 493 22.42 -8.54 -1.33
CA LYS A 493 22.38 -9.67 -2.24
C LYS A 493 22.49 -11.04 -1.58
N LYS A 494 23.21 -11.12 -0.46
CA LYS A 494 23.32 -12.36 0.34
C LYS A 494 21.98 -12.72 0.97
N TYR A 495 21.21 -11.73 1.42
CA TYR A 495 19.89 -11.98 1.96
C TYR A 495 18.95 -12.49 0.87
N ILE A 496 18.93 -11.85 -0.30
CA ILE A 496 18.13 -12.29 -1.45
C ILE A 496 18.45 -13.74 -1.85
N ILE A 497 19.74 -14.12 -1.92
CA ILE A 497 20.11 -15.50 -2.26
C ILE A 497 19.61 -16.52 -1.23
N ASN A 498 19.63 -16.15 0.05
CA ASN A 498 19.15 -17.02 1.12
C ASN A 498 17.63 -17.23 1.02
N GLN A 499 16.87 -16.17 0.74
CA GLN A 499 15.42 -16.26 0.52
C GLN A 499 15.09 -17.16 -0.69
N ILE A 500 15.83 -16.99 -1.78
CA ILE A 500 15.67 -17.81 -2.99
C ILE A 500 15.95 -19.30 -2.73
N ASN A 501 16.96 -19.60 -1.93
CA ASN A 501 17.39 -20.98 -1.65
C ASN A 501 16.59 -21.63 -0.52
N GLY A 502 16.02 -20.84 0.39
CA GLY A 502 15.25 -21.32 1.56
C GLY A 502 13.90 -21.92 1.19
N ASP A 503 13.26 -21.44 0.13
CA ASP A 503 11.93 -21.91 -0.31
C ASP A 503 11.98 -23.23 -1.13
N CYS A 504 13.03 -24.04 -1.00
CA CYS A 504 13.07 -25.39 -1.56
C CYS A 504 12.54 -26.46 -0.59
N ASP A 505 12.24 -26.11 0.66
CA ASP A 505 11.73 -27.01 1.70
C ASP A 505 10.50 -26.41 2.42
N GLU A 506 9.36 -26.28 1.72
CA GLU A 506 8.01 -26.27 2.33
C GLU A 506 7.03 -27.12 1.52
#